data_AF-A0A428R722-F1
#
_entry.id   AF-A0A428R722-F1
#
_cell.length_a   1.000
_cell.length_b   1.000
_cell.length_c   1.000
_cell.angle_alpha   90.00
_cell.angle_beta   90.00
_cell.angle_gamma   90.00
#
_symmetry.space_group_name_H-M   'P 1'
#
loop_
_entity.id
_entity.type
_entity.pdbx_description
1 polymer ?
#
loop_
_entity_poly.entity_id
_entity_poly.type
_entity_poly.pdbx_seq_one_letter_code
_entity_poly.pdbx_strand_id
1 'polypeptide(L)'
;MGGFQASSAYKNYLGKTVISRPEDWLLPRLDLDQNNQIYMAPGEVYCRFRDADGHLCSNDGRFSQRRYLIMHYRKEHDLTVACNATNPSSVKGRALVAGWYKELIEGLQPSWRAKDQRAEDAKAADRDLPGH
;
A
#
# COMPACT_ATOMS: atom_id res chain seq x y z
N MET A 1 -13.84 19.55 -7.64
CA MET A 1 -12.97 18.97 -6.59
C MET A 1 -12.55 17.57 -7.03
N GLY A 2 -11.30 17.38 -7.49
CA GLY A 2 -10.81 16.06 -7.89
C GLY A 2 -10.26 15.27 -6.70
N GLY A 3 -10.68 14.02 -6.53
CA GLY A 3 -10.03 13.08 -5.61
C GLY A 3 -8.62 12.70 -6.09
N PHE A 4 -7.84 12.00 -5.26
CA PHE A 4 -6.52 11.45 -5.68
C PHE A 4 -6.64 10.56 -6.94
N GLN A 5 -7.82 9.99 -7.18
CA GLN A 5 -8.19 9.23 -8.37
C GLN A 5 -8.05 10.02 -9.68
N ALA A 6 -8.14 11.35 -9.62
CA ALA A 6 -7.97 12.21 -10.78
C ALA A 6 -6.49 12.46 -11.13
N SER A 7 -5.56 12.13 -10.20
CA SER A 7 -4.12 12.32 -10.42
C SER A 7 -3.61 11.44 -11.56
N SER A 8 -2.68 11.98 -12.35
CA SER A 8 -2.00 11.22 -13.41
C SER A 8 -1.24 10.01 -12.86
N ALA A 9 -0.63 10.16 -11.68
CA ALA A 9 0.10 9.08 -11.02
C ALA A 9 -0.79 7.87 -10.69
N TYR A 10 -1.97 8.10 -10.10
CA TYR A 10 -2.92 7.02 -9.83
C TYR A 10 -3.45 6.38 -11.12
N LYS A 11 -3.73 7.18 -12.16
CA LYS A 11 -4.14 6.64 -13.46
C LYS A 11 -3.07 5.77 -14.10
N ASN A 12 -1.80 6.14 -13.97
CA ASN A 12 -0.68 5.31 -14.44
C ASN A 12 -0.55 4.02 -13.62
N TYR A 13 -0.74 4.09 -12.30
CA TYR A 13 -0.76 2.91 -11.43
C TYR A 13 -1.85 1.90 -11.81
N LEU A 14 -3.03 2.38 -12.21
CA LEU A 14 -4.12 1.52 -12.66
C LEU A 14 -3.82 0.77 -13.98
N GLY A 15 -2.68 1.06 -14.61
CA GLY A 15 -2.29 0.47 -15.89
C GLY A 15 -3.10 1.00 -17.07
N LYS A 16 -2.63 0.67 -18.28
CA LYS A 16 -3.34 1.01 -19.54
C LYS A 16 -4.54 0.09 -19.79
N THR A 17 -4.55 -1.10 -19.21
CA THR A 17 -5.60 -2.11 -19.38
C THR A 17 -5.98 -2.73 -18.04
N VAL A 18 -7.24 -3.13 -17.88
CA VAL A 18 -7.77 -3.75 -16.65
C VAL A 18 -7.27 -5.19 -16.47
N ILE A 19 -6.72 -5.78 -17.54
CA ILE A 19 -6.49 -7.23 -17.67
C ILE A 19 -5.14 -7.66 -17.09
N SER A 20 -4.15 -6.77 -17.05
CA SER A 20 -2.79 -7.14 -16.66
C SER A 20 -2.30 -6.31 -15.48
N ARG A 21 -1.60 -6.98 -14.57
CA ARG A 21 -0.81 -6.36 -13.51
C ARG A 21 0.16 -5.32 -14.09
N PRO A 22 0.38 -4.19 -13.42
CA PRO A 22 1.48 -3.31 -13.78
C PRO A 22 2.83 -4.01 -13.59
N GLU A 23 3.88 -3.43 -14.17
CA GLU A 23 5.26 -3.91 -14.02
C GLU A 23 5.64 -4.11 -12.54
N ASP A 24 6.48 -5.11 -12.27
CA ASP A 24 6.92 -5.48 -10.92
C ASP A 24 7.51 -4.33 -10.10
N TRP A 25 8.19 -3.39 -10.75
CA TRP A 25 8.78 -2.22 -10.10
C TRP A 25 7.72 -1.23 -9.59
N LEU A 26 6.50 -1.28 -10.15
CA LEU A 26 5.34 -0.49 -9.71
C LEU A 26 4.59 -1.18 -8.56
N LEU A 27 5.06 -2.36 -8.13
CA LEU A 27 4.52 -3.14 -7.02
C LEU A 27 5.58 -3.27 -5.91
N PRO A 28 5.73 -2.23 -5.08
CA PRO A 28 6.68 -2.24 -3.97
C PRO A 28 6.41 -3.40 -3.02
N ARG A 29 7.46 -3.86 -2.32
CA ARG A 29 7.34 -4.91 -1.30
C ARG A 29 6.39 -4.50 -0.18
N LEU A 30 5.66 -5.47 0.36
CA LEU A 30 4.80 -5.28 1.52
C LEU A 30 5.59 -4.66 2.66
N ASP A 31 4.96 -3.67 3.30
CA ASP A 31 5.45 -3.09 4.56
C ASP A 31 4.49 -3.60 5.64
N LEU A 32 5.06 -4.21 6.67
CA LEU A 32 4.33 -4.85 7.77
C LEU A 32 4.47 -4.00 9.03
N ASP A 33 3.40 -3.91 9.82
CA ASP A 33 3.45 -3.34 11.15
C ASP A 33 3.97 -4.37 12.19
N GLN A 34 4.13 -3.92 13.42
CA GLN A 34 4.51 -4.74 14.58
C GLN A 34 3.54 -5.88 14.90
N ASN A 35 2.31 -5.85 14.37
CA ASN A 35 1.29 -6.87 14.53
C ASN A 35 1.14 -7.77 13.28
N ASN A 36 2.14 -7.75 12.38
CA ASN A 36 2.12 -8.50 11.12
C ASN A 36 0.95 -8.11 10.18
N GLN A 37 0.50 -6.85 10.25
CA GLN A 37 -0.54 -6.30 9.39
C GLN A 37 0.10 -5.50 8.25
N ILE A 38 -0.45 -5.65 7.05
CA ILE A 38 0.06 -4.94 5.87
C ILE A 38 -0.46 -3.50 5.80
N TYR A 39 0.41 -2.58 5.41
CA TYR A 39 -0.02 -1.25 4.97
C TYR A 39 -0.42 -1.30 3.49
N MET A 40 -1.58 -0.72 3.21
CA MET A 40 -2.20 -0.71 1.88
C MET A 40 -2.63 0.71 1.52
N ALA A 41 -2.29 1.18 0.34
CA ALA A 41 -2.69 2.49 -0.13
C ALA A 41 -4.22 2.65 -0.24
N PRO A 42 -4.77 3.86 -0.03
CA PRO A 42 -6.08 4.20 -0.55
C PRO A 42 -6.11 4.03 -2.08
N GLY A 43 -7.02 3.20 -2.57
CA GLY A 43 -7.15 2.89 -4.00
C GLY A 43 -6.28 1.72 -4.50
N GLU A 44 -5.52 1.05 -3.63
CA GLU A 44 -4.76 -0.15 -4.03
C GLU A 44 -5.70 -1.26 -4.51
N VAL A 45 -5.35 -1.87 -5.65
CA VAL A 45 -6.18 -2.87 -6.35
C VAL A 45 -5.38 -4.04 -6.92
N TYR A 46 -4.08 -4.12 -6.65
CA TYR A 46 -3.24 -5.25 -7.07
C TYR A 46 -2.63 -5.92 -5.84
N CYS A 47 -2.54 -7.25 -5.88
CA CYS A 47 -1.78 -8.00 -4.87
C CYS A 47 -0.28 -7.79 -5.12
N ARG A 48 0.46 -7.49 -4.05
CA ARG A 48 1.91 -7.27 -4.04
C ARG A 48 2.62 -8.20 -3.05
N PHE A 49 1.92 -9.22 -2.56
CA PHE A 49 2.53 -10.28 -1.74
C PHE A 49 3.61 -10.99 -2.54
N ARG A 50 4.74 -11.24 -1.89
CA ARG A 50 5.83 -12.05 -2.40
C ARG A 50 6.05 -13.21 -1.43
N ASP A 51 6.23 -14.42 -1.94
CA ASP A 51 6.60 -15.59 -1.14
C ASP A 51 8.06 -15.50 -0.65
N ALA A 52 8.52 -16.54 0.05
CA ALA A 52 9.89 -16.62 0.57
C ALA A 52 10.96 -16.58 -0.53
N ASP A 53 10.61 -17.07 -1.73
CA ASP A 53 11.47 -17.08 -2.91
C ASP A 53 11.42 -15.76 -3.71
N GLY A 54 10.54 -14.83 -3.32
CA GLY A 54 10.37 -13.52 -3.93
C GLY A 54 9.41 -13.48 -5.10
N HIS A 55 8.73 -14.59 -5.41
CA HIS A 55 7.71 -14.65 -6.45
C HIS A 55 6.46 -13.91 -6.00
N LEU A 56 5.93 -13.07 -6.88
CA LEU A 56 4.65 -12.41 -6.62
C LEU A 56 3.52 -13.43 -6.59
N CYS A 57 2.49 -13.14 -5.80
CA CYS A 57 1.23 -13.88 -5.81
C CYS A 57 0.75 -14.13 -7.26
N SER A 58 0.28 -15.35 -7.54
CA SER A 58 -0.18 -15.79 -8.85
C SER A 58 -1.42 -15.03 -9.36
N ASN A 59 -2.14 -14.33 -8.48
CA ASN A 59 -3.28 -13.50 -8.86
C ASN A 59 -2.83 -12.16 -9.45
N ASP A 60 -2.53 -12.14 -10.74
CA ASP A 60 -2.08 -10.99 -11.52
C ASP A 60 -3.21 -10.01 -11.91
N GLY A 61 -4.46 -10.37 -11.67
CA GLY A 61 -5.62 -9.56 -12.00
C GLY A 61 -5.78 -8.32 -11.12
N ARG A 62 -6.35 -7.26 -11.72
CA ARG A 62 -6.84 -6.10 -10.96
C ARG A 62 -8.09 -6.48 -10.18
N PHE A 63 -8.09 -6.24 -8.88
CA PHE A 63 -9.30 -6.37 -8.07
C PHE A 63 -10.28 -5.23 -8.38
N SER A 64 -11.56 -5.56 -8.56
CA SER A 64 -12.61 -4.57 -8.86
C SER A 64 -12.81 -3.58 -7.71
N GLN A 65 -12.55 -4.02 -6.47
CA GLN A 65 -12.68 -3.20 -5.27
C GLN A 65 -11.62 -3.57 -4.23
N ARG A 66 -11.13 -2.58 -3.48
CA ARG A 66 -10.16 -2.75 -2.39
C ARG A 66 -10.59 -3.80 -1.36
N ARG A 67 -11.88 -3.89 -1.03
CA ARG A 67 -12.40 -4.89 -0.09
C ARG A 67 -12.10 -6.34 -0.51
N TYR A 68 -12.10 -6.61 -1.82
CA TYR A 68 -11.80 -7.95 -2.33
C TYR A 68 -10.30 -8.25 -2.26
N LEU A 69 -9.46 -7.24 -2.48
CA LEU A 69 -8.01 -7.36 -2.24
C LEU A 69 -7.71 -7.66 -0.76
N ILE A 70 -8.38 -6.97 0.17
CA ILE A 70 -8.27 -7.24 1.61
C ILE A 70 -8.68 -8.68 1.94
N MET A 71 -9.79 -9.16 1.38
CA MET A 71 -10.22 -10.54 1.57
C MET A 71 -9.23 -11.55 0.97
N HIS A 72 -8.61 -11.23 -0.16
CA HIS A 72 -7.59 -12.06 -0.78
C HIS A 72 -6.35 -12.19 0.11
N TYR A 73 -5.82 -11.08 0.66
CA TYR A 73 -4.71 -11.16 1.63
C TYR A 73 -5.04 -12.04 2.84
N ARG A 74 -6.25 -11.90 3.38
CA ARG A 74 -6.66 -12.69 4.54
C ARG A 74 -6.78 -14.19 4.22
N LYS A 75 -7.30 -14.55 3.05
CA LYS A 75 -7.58 -15.94 2.69
C LYS A 75 -6.38 -16.68 2.12
N GLU A 76 -5.61 -16.01 1.26
CA GLU A 76 -4.53 -16.63 0.48
C GLU A 76 -3.15 -16.43 1.13
N HIS A 77 -3.01 -15.42 1.98
CA HIS A 77 -1.71 -15.04 2.56
C HIS A 77 -1.71 -14.96 4.09
N ASP A 78 -2.84 -15.24 4.75
CA ASP A 78 -3.03 -15.11 6.20
C ASP A 78 -2.60 -13.74 6.78
N LEU A 79 -2.72 -12.70 5.96
CA LEU A 79 -2.34 -11.33 6.31
C LEU A 79 -3.58 -10.46 6.51
N THR A 80 -3.54 -9.62 7.54
CA THR A 80 -4.57 -8.60 7.78
C THR A 80 -4.06 -7.23 7.41
N VAL A 81 -4.96 -6.28 7.14
CA VAL A 81 -4.60 -4.93 6.70
C VAL A 81 -4.68 -3.97 7.87
N ALA A 82 -3.61 -3.21 8.09
CA ALA A 82 -3.58 -2.18 9.12
C ALA A 82 -4.64 -1.11 8.86
N CYS A 83 -5.22 -0.57 9.93
CA CYS A 83 -6.11 0.57 9.84
C CYS A 83 -5.34 1.77 9.28
N ASN A 84 -5.71 2.22 8.08
CA ASN A 84 -5.13 3.44 7.52
C ASN A 84 -5.59 4.66 8.30
N ALA A 85 -4.65 5.35 8.95
CA ALA A 85 -4.88 6.65 9.57
C ALA A 85 -5.18 7.76 8.53
N THR A 86 -4.81 7.56 7.26
CA THR A 86 -4.99 8.56 6.21
C THR A 86 -6.44 8.64 5.73
N ASN A 87 -7.10 9.78 5.95
CA ASN A 87 -8.41 10.09 5.36
C ASN A 87 -8.26 10.67 3.93
N PRO A 88 -8.49 9.89 2.86
CA PRO A 88 -8.29 10.31 1.48
C PRO A 88 -9.32 11.34 0.98
N SER A 89 -10.35 11.65 1.77
CA SER A 89 -11.34 12.69 1.43
C SER A 89 -10.89 14.09 1.83
N SER A 90 -9.98 14.19 2.81
CA SER A 90 -9.41 15.47 3.27
C SER A 90 -8.41 16.03 2.25
N VAL A 91 -8.21 17.34 2.22
CA VAL A 91 -7.20 17.98 1.34
C VAL A 91 -5.80 17.42 1.61
N LYS A 92 -5.39 17.34 2.89
CA LYS A 92 -4.10 16.78 3.33
C LYS A 92 -3.96 15.32 2.91
N GLY A 93 -4.99 14.50 3.13
CA GLY A 93 -4.97 13.09 2.75
C GLY A 93 -4.93 12.87 1.24
N ARG A 94 -5.66 13.66 0.45
CA ARG A 94 -5.57 13.61 -1.02
C ARG A 94 -4.17 13.91 -1.52
N ALA A 95 -3.54 14.96 -1.01
CA ALA A 95 -2.18 15.34 -1.38
C ALA A 95 -1.17 14.25 -1.01
N LEU A 96 -1.33 13.66 0.18
CA LEU A 96 -0.46 12.59 0.68
C LEU A 96 -0.59 11.31 -0.15
N VAL A 97 -1.82 10.88 -0.47
CA VAL A 97 -2.05 9.72 -1.35
C VAL A 97 -1.53 9.97 -2.76
N ALA A 98 -1.75 11.16 -3.32
CA ALA A 98 -1.19 11.51 -4.63
C ALA A 98 0.34 11.49 -4.63
N GLY A 99 0.96 11.92 -3.52
CA GLY A 99 2.41 11.83 -3.30
C GLY A 99 2.92 10.39 -3.34
N TRP A 100 2.25 9.47 -2.66
CA TRP A 100 2.63 8.05 -2.68
C TRP A 100 2.59 7.43 -4.07
N TYR A 101 1.53 7.68 -4.83
CA TYR A 101 1.47 7.19 -6.22
C TYR A 101 2.51 7.86 -7.11
N LYS A 102 2.92 9.10 -6.81
CA LYS A 102 4.02 9.75 -7.53
C LYS A 102 5.36 9.08 -7.21
N GLU A 103 5.66 8.86 -5.94
CA GLU A 103 6.86 8.13 -5.48
C GLU A 103 6.96 6.76 -6.14
N LEU A 104 5.84 6.03 -6.20
CA LEU A 104 5.73 4.73 -6.87
C LEU A 104 6.12 4.79 -8.36
N ILE A 105 5.62 5.80 -9.08
CA ILE A 105 5.92 6.02 -10.51
C ILE A 105 7.38 6.43 -10.73
N GLU A 106 7.99 7.07 -9.73
CA GLU A 106 9.42 7.41 -9.72
C GLU A 106 10.29 6.21 -9.29
N GLY A 107 9.71 5.02 -9.09
CA GLY A 107 10.43 3.80 -8.70
C GLY A 107 10.85 3.77 -7.23
N LEU A 108 10.33 4.68 -6.41
CA LEU A 108 10.59 4.73 -4.99
C LEU A 108 9.62 3.81 -4.24
N GLN A 109 10.04 3.34 -3.05
CA GLN A 109 9.16 2.64 -2.12
C GLN A 109 8.32 3.69 -1.36
N PRO A 110 7.02 3.88 -1.68
CA PRO A 110 6.21 4.85 -0.96
C PRO A 110 5.96 4.38 0.46
N SER A 111 5.91 5.34 1.38
CA SER A 111 5.53 5.04 2.74
C SER A 111 4.02 5.03 2.86
N TRP A 112 3.38 3.88 2.67
CA TRP A 112 1.93 3.73 2.84
C TRP A 112 1.41 4.09 4.25
N ARG A 113 2.33 4.41 5.18
CA ARG A 113 2.08 4.96 6.52
C ARG A 113 1.90 6.47 6.47
N ALA A 114 0.94 6.99 7.22
CA ALA A 114 0.91 8.43 7.50
C ALA A 114 2.22 8.85 8.22
N LYS A 115 2.73 10.05 7.94
CA LYS A 115 3.96 10.57 8.59
C LYS A 115 3.86 10.53 10.13
N ASP A 116 2.67 10.78 10.65
CA ASP A 116 2.40 10.78 12.09
C ASP A 116 2.48 9.35 12.67
N GLN A 117 2.00 8.34 11.92
CA GLN A 117 2.10 6.92 12.31
C GLN A 117 3.55 6.45 12.35
N ARG A 118 4.40 6.92 11.42
CA ARG A 118 5.84 6.60 11.44
C ARG A 118 6.53 7.08 12.71
N ALA A 119 6.15 8.25 13.21
CA ALA A 119 6.73 8.81 14.43
C ALA A 119 6.27 8.03 15.67
N GLU A 120 5.03 7.54 15.69
CA GLU A 120 4.54 6.67 16.76
C GLU A 120 5.18 5.29 16.73
N ASP A 121 5.28 4.66 15.56
CA ASP A 121 5.94 3.35 15.40
C ASP A 121 7.43 3.42 15.78
N ALA A 122 8.12 4.50 15.38
CA ALA A 122 9.52 4.71 15.75
C ALA A 122 9.69 4.90 17.27
N LYS A 123 8.77 5.62 17.93
CA LYS A 123 8.76 5.76 19.39
C LYS A 123 8.39 4.45 20.09
N ALA A 124 7.52 3.64 19.52
CA ALA A 124 7.17 2.32 20.04
C ALA A 124 8.37 1.36 19.97
N ALA A 125 9.07 1.34 18.83
CA ALA A 125 10.27 0.54 18.63
C ALA A 125 11.43 0.94 19.57
N ASP A 126 11.59 2.24 19.85
CA ASP A 126 12.59 2.74 20.82
C ASP A 126 12.27 2.33 22.27
N ARG A 127 10.98 2.20 22.62
CA ARG A 127 10.53 1.78 23.96
C ARG A 127 10.62 0.27 24.21
N ASP A 128 10.74 -0.55 23.16
CA ASP A 128 10.83 -2.01 23.26
C ASP A 128 12.28 -2.53 23.35
N LEU A 129 13.27 -1.64 23.27
CA LEU A 129 14.66 -1.97 23.57
C LEU A 129 14.81 -2.14 25.09
N PRO A 130 15.13 -3.36 25.60
CA PRO A 130 15.37 -3.55 27.02
C PRO A 130 16.60 -2.72 27.40
N GLY A 131 16.40 -1.79 28.33
CA GLY A 131 17.49 -1.05 28.95
C GLY A 131 18.53 -2.01 29.50
N HIS A 132 19.77 -1.81 29.06
CA HIS A 132 20.96 -2.50 29.54
C HIS A 132 21.15 -2.39 31.06
#